data_AF-A0A5E6NDZ3-F1
#
_entry.id   AF-A0A5E6NDZ3-F1
#
_cell.length_a   1.000
_cell.length_b   1.000
_cell.length_c   1.000
_cell.angle_alpha   90.00
_cell.angle_beta   90.00
_cell.angle_gamma   90.00
#
_symmetry.space_group_name_H-M   'P 1'
#
loop_
_entity.id
_entity.type
_entity.pdbx_description
1 polymer ?
#
loop_
_entity_poly.entity_id
_entity_poly.type
_entity_poly.pdbx_seq_one_letter_code
_entity_poly.pdbx_strand_id
1 'polypeptide(L)' 'MLAVEKTISYLDKVSADSIPNLATGTCILAGLMAKIPVVIKVNEIKKIKNQPQSHNINLIQGWE' A
#
# COMPACT_ATOMS: atom_id res chain seq x y z
N MET A 1 7.15 -14.53 6.15
CA MET A 1 7.62 -13.13 6.24
C MET A 1 9.09 -12.95 5.79
N LEU A 2 9.96 -13.96 5.95
CA LEU A 2 11.38 -13.93 5.57
C LEU A 2 11.71 -13.50 4.11
N ALA A 3 10.82 -13.75 3.15
CA ALA A 3 11.08 -13.43 1.75
C ALA A 3 11.07 -11.91 1.48
N VAL A 4 10.18 -11.15 2.12
CA VAL A 4 10.07 -9.70 1.86
C VAL A 4 11.24 -8.93 2.48
N GLU A 5 11.65 -9.30 3.70
CA GLU A 5 12.81 -8.70 4.38
C GLU A 5 14.12 -8.92 3.63
N LYS A 6 14.32 -10.11 3.03
CA LYS A 6 15.59 -10.43 2.34
C LYS A 6 15.63 -10.01 0.87
N THR A 7 14.49 -9.75 0.24
CA THR A 7 14.42 -9.41 -1.19
C THR A 7 14.62 -7.91 -1.46
N ILE A 8 14.52 -7.05 -0.45
CA ILE A 8 14.64 -5.59 -0.63
C ILE A 8 15.87 -5.11 0.15
N SER A 9 17.04 -5.03 -0.50
CA SER A 9 18.28 -4.51 0.14
C SER A 9 18.17 -3.10 0.73
N TYR A 10 17.11 -2.36 0.38
CA TYR A 10 16.86 -0.98 0.81
C TYR A 10 15.75 -0.84 1.87
N LEU A 11 15.18 -1.94 2.35
CA LEU A 11 14.13 -1.93 3.37
C LEU A 11 14.72 -2.39 4.71
N ASP A 12 14.95 -1.44 5.61
CA ASP A 12 15.44 -1.73 6.96
C ASP A 12 14.41 -2.50 7.79
N LYS A 13 14.91 -3.31 8.73
CA LYS A 13 14.12 -4.18 9.63
C LYS A 13 12.97 -3.43 10.33
N VAL A 14 13.22 -2.18 10.75
CA VAL A 14 12.24 -1.30 11.38
C VAL A 14 11.06 -0.97 10.45
N SER A 15 11.31 -0.82 9.15
CA SER A 15 10.29 -0.55 8.13
C SER A 15 9.46 -1.81 7.83
N ALA A 16 10.07 -2.99 7.87
CA ALA A 16 9.37 -4.26 7.69
C ALA A 16 8.46 -4.58 8.90
N ASP A 17 8.92 -4.32 10.12
CA ASP A 17 8.17 -4.53 11.36
C ASP A 17 6.99 -3.56 11.51
N SER A 18 7.06 -2.40 10.85
CA SER A 18 5.98 -1.41 10.90
C SER A 18 4.84 -1.69 9.92
N ILE A 19 5.03 -2.55 8.89
CA ILE A 19 4.01 -3.00 7.92
C ILE A 19 2.65 -3.34 8.57
N PRO A 20 2.58 -4.20 9.60
CA PRO A 20 1.31 -4.54 10.25
C PRO A 20 0.66 -3.38 11.02
N ASN A 21 1.41 -2.31 11.33
CA ASN A 21 0.94 -1.14 12.07
C ASN A 21 0.74 0.11 11.18
N LEU A 22 0.84 0.00 9.84
CA LEU A 22 0.58 1.14 8.96
C LEU A 22 -0.91 1.51 9.01
N ALA A 23 -1.18 2.78 9.30
CA ALA A 23 -2.51 3.35 9.16
C ALA A 23 -2.95 3.34 7.68
N THR A 24 -4.25 3.19 7.44
CA THR A 24 -4.85 3.23 6.10
C THR A 24 -4.38 4.45 5.31
N GLY A 25 -4.04 4.23 4.04
CA GLY A 25 -3.50 5.27 3.16
C GLY A 25 -2.02 5.58 3.37
N THR A 26 -1.30 4.86 4.22
CA THR A 26 0.14 5.03 4.39
C THR A 26 0.90 3.91 3.68
N CYS A 27 2.04 4.21 3.06
CA CYS A 27 2.93 3.24 2.45
C CYS A 27 4.40 3.58 2.69
N ILE A 28 5.28 2.59 2.50
CA ILE A 28 6.74 2.76 2.56
C ILE A 28 7.27 2.75 1.13
N LEU A 29 7.98 3.81 0.75
CA LEU A 29 8.66 3.90 -0.54
C LEU A 29 10.15 3.60 -0.32
N ALA A 30 10.64 2.51 -0.90
CA ALA A 30 12.04 2.10 -0.88
C ALA A 30 12.46 1.62 -2.28
N GLY A 31 13.68 1.96 -2.72
CA GLY A 31 14.23 1.53 -4.02
C GLY A 31 14.93 2.65 -4.78
N LEU A 32 15.23 2.46 -6.06
CA LEU A 32 15.98 3.45 -6.86
C LEU A 32 15.30 4.83 -6.95
N MET A 33 13.98 4.88 -6.81
CA MET A 33 13.20 6.13 -6.78
C MET A 33 13.46 6.95 -5.51
N ALA A 34 13.93 6.34 -4.42
CA ALA A 34 14.20 7.01 -3.15
C ALA A 34 15.45 6.39 -2.48
N LYS A 35 16.54 7.17 -2.40
CA LYS A 35 17.84 6.73 -1.84
C LYS A 35 17.76 6.25 -0.37
N ILE A 36 16.72 6.66 0.35
CA ILE A 36 16.45 6.29 1.75
C ILE A 36 14.96 5.90 1.82
N PRO A 37 14.58 4.83 2.54
CA PRO A 37 13.18 4.47 2.72
C PRO A 37 12.42 5.61 3.43
N VAL A 38 11.28 6.01 2.85
CA VAL A 38 10.43 7.06 3.40
C VAL A 38 8.99 6.57 3.55
N VAL A 39 8.34 7.02 4.62
CA VAL A 39 6.91 6.76 4.87
C VAL A 39 6.08 7.87 4.26
N ILE A 40 5.11 7.52 3.42
CA ILE A 40 4.28 8.47 2.68
C ILE A 40 2.82 8.23 3.02
N LYS A 41 2.07 9.31 3.24
CA LYS A 41 0.60 9.28 3.36
C LYS A 41 -0.04 9.67 2.04
N VAL A 42 -0.69 8.70 1.41
CA VAL A 42 -1.48 8.86 0.20
C VAL A 42 -2.91 9.21 0.60
N ASN A 43 -3.38 10.35 0.10
CA ASN A 43 -4.76 10.78 0.31
C ASN A 43 -5.72 10.03 -0.61
N GLU A 44 -6.96 9.90 -0.15
CA GLU A 44 -8.03 9.32 -0.96
C GLU A 44 -8.29 10.16 -2.22
N ILE A 45 -8.57 9.47 -3.33
CA ILE A 45 -8.90 10.11 -4.60
C ILE A 45 -10.34 10.62 -4.52
N LYS A 46 -10.52 11.92 -4.27
CA LYS A 46 -11.85 12.55 -4.07
C LYS A 46 -12.83 12.41 -5.25
N LYS A 47 -12.33 12.28 -6.48
CA LYS A 47 -13.17 12.21 -7.68
C LYS A 47 -13.44 10.75 -8.03
N ILE A 48 -14.70 10.33 -7.92
CA ILE A 48 -15.15 8.97 -8.27
C ILE A 48 -14.67 8.53 -9.65
N LYS A 49 -14.70 9.41 -10.65
CA LYS A 49 -14.22 9.13 -12.02
C LYS A 49 -12.73 8.77 -12.14
N ASN A 50 -11.92 9.14 -11.14
CA ASN A 50 -10.49 8.84 -11.09
C ASN A 50 -10.19 7.67 -10.13
N GLN A 51 -11.19 7.20 -9.37
CA GLN A 51 -11.01 6.06 -8.49
C GLN A 51 -10.99 4.77 -9.31
N PRO A 52 -10.10 3.83 -8.99
CA PRO A 52 -10.16 2.50 -9.58
C PRO A 52 -11.46 1.79 -9.17
N GLN A 53 -11.97 0.91 -10.04
CA GLN A 53 -13.08 0.01 -9.71
C GLN A 53 -12.57 -1.14 -8.83
N SER A 54 -12.27 -0.84 -7.56
CA SER A 54 -11.79 -1.83 -6.58
C SER A 54 -12.88 -2.33 -5.63
N HIS A 55 -14.08 -1.76 -5.71
CA HIS A 55 -15.19 -2.12 -4.84
C HIS A 55 -15.78 -3.48 -5.25
N ASN A 56 -16.29 -4.23 -4.28
CA ASN A 56 -16.96 -5.50 -4.54
C ASN A 56 -18.20 -5.27 -5.42
N ILE A 57 -18.50 -6.24 -6.28
CA ILE A 57 -19.76 -6.27 -7.02
C ILE A 57 -20.94 -6.32 -6.05
N ASN A 58 -22.03 -5.65 -6.39
CA ASN A 58 -23.26 -5.76 -5.63
C ASN A 58 -23.94 -7.10 -5.96
N LEU A 59 -23.78 -8.09 -5.07
CA LEU A 59 -24.33 -9.43 -5.28
C LEU A 59 -25.86 -9.43 -5.42
N ILE A 60 -26.56 -8.54 -4.72
CA ILE A 60 -28.03 -8.45 -4.77
C ILE A 60 -28.47 -7.99 -6.18
N GLN A 61 -27.76 -7.04 -6.78
CA GLN A 61 -28.03 -6.58 -8.14
C GLN A 61 -27.61 -7.57 -9.23
N GLY A 62 -26.64 -8.45 -8.96
CA GLY A 62 -26.16 -9.44 -9.93
C GLY A 62 -26.92 -10.77 -9.92
N TRP A 63 -27.90 -10.92 -9.02
CA TRP A 63 -28.72 -12.14 -8.88
C TRP A 63 -30.11 -12.04 -9.54
N GLU A 64 -30.53 -10.85 -9.96
CA GLU A 64 -31.72 -10.64 -10.82
C GLU A 64 -31.40 -10.93 -12.29
#